data_AF-A0A3B8RMN9-F1
#
_entry.id   AF-A0A3B8RMN9-F1
#
_cell.length_a   1.000
_cell.length_b   1.000
_cell.length_c   1.000
_cell.angle_alpha   90.00
_cell.angle_beta   90.00
_cell.angle_gamma   90.00
#
_symmetry.space_group_name_H-M   'P 1'
#
loop_
_entity.id
_entity.type
_entity.pdbx_description
1 polymer ?
#
loop_
_entity_poly.entity_id
_entity_poly.type
_entity_poly.pdbx_seq_one_letter_code
_entity_poly.pdbx_strand_id
1 'polypeptide(L)'
;MNLLMVATPLAMEVCGHSWPSTTMVLEWHVIGMFAPGLVTGSLIGRFGVMRMLVAGVALNLIAMAVALTGSSVTHFLVAMALIGVGWNFMYTGGTTLLTQSYRPQEKNKVQGFMDMCVFCVMVSSSASSGALHFINGWNVLNWIAIPLVASVLVYAGWLSWQKALPKAL
;
A
#
# COMPACT_ATOMS: atom_id res chain seq x y z
N MET A 1 -0.19 3.21 3.02
CA MET A 1 1.24 2.81 3.09
C MET A 1 2.14 3.93 3.62
N ASN A 2 2.15 5.13 3.02
CA ASN A 2 3.19 6.13 3.25
C ASN A 2 3.14 6.67 4.68
N LEU A 3 1.92 6.85 5.20
CA LEU A 3 1.66 7.19 6.60
C LEU A 3 2.33 6.23 7.59
N LEU A 4 2.30 4.92 7.33
CA LEU A 4 2.93 3.92 8.20
C LEU A 4 4.45 3.92 8.03
N MET A 5 4.95 4.04 6.79
CA MET A 5 6.39 4.11 6.50
C MET A 5 7.06 5.27 7.24
N VAL A 6 6.47 6.48 7.17
CA VAL A 6 7.03 7.67 7.81
C VAL A 6 6.93 7.59 9.35
N ALA A 7 5.88 6.97 9.88
CA ALA A 7 5.70 6.83 11.33
C ALA A 7 6.56 5.73 11.98
N THR A 8 7.07 4.75 11.21
CA THR A 8 7.79 3.60 11.78
C THR A 8 9.13 3.93 12.43
N PRO A 9 10.02 4.75 11.86
CA PRO A 9 11.26 5.14 12.55
C PRO A 9 10.99 5.77 13.92
N LEU A 10 9.99 6.65 13.98
CA LEU A 10 9.56 7.31 15.21
C LEU A 10 8.99 6.30 16.21
N ALA A 11 8.16 5.35 15.76
CA ALA A 11 7.63 4.30 16.62
C ALA A 11 8.71 3.35 17.16
N MET A 12 9.71 3.02 16.33
CA MET A 12 10.84 2.19 16.75
C MET A 12 11.73 2.91 17.76
N GLU A 13 11.94 4.21 17.60
CA GLU A 13 12.65 5.05 18.58
C GLU A 13 11.92 5.10 19.92
N VAL A 14 10.59 5.29 19.93
CA VAL A 14 9.76 5.24 21.15
C VAL A 14 9.83 3.86 21.84
N CYS A 15 9.97 2.78 21.06
CA CYS A 15 10.15 1.43 21.59
C CYS A 15 11.59 1.13 22.04
N GLY A 16 12.52 2.08 21.91
CA GLY A 16 13.93 1.93 22.30
C GLY A 16 14.77 1.06 21.37
N HIS A 17 14.33 0.85 20.11
CA HIS A 17 15.10 0.08 19.14
C HIS A 17 16.28 0.87 18.58
N SER A 18 17.35 0.15 18.23
CA SER A 18 18.56 0.76 17.69
C SER A 18 18.36 1.28 16.27
N TRP A 19 19.05 2.38 15.94
CA TRP A 19 19.01 2.98 14.60
C TRP A 19 19.34 1.99 13.46
N PRO A 20 20.36 1.11 13.57
CA PRO A 20 20.63 0.10 12.54
C PRO A 20 19.46 -0.85 12.29
N SER A 21 18.67 -1.17 13.33
CA SER A 21 17.48 -2.01 13.18
C SER A 21 16.39 -1.30 12.39
N THR A 22 16.20 -0.01 12.63
CA THR A 22 15.26 0.84 11.90
C THR A 22 15.64 0.94 10.42
N THR A 23 16.93 1.14 10.12
CA THR A 23 17.43 1.17 8.74
C THR A 23 17.14 -0.13 8.01
N MET A 24 17.46 -1.27 8.63
CA MET A 24 17.18 -2.59 8.06
C MET A 24 15.68 -2.79 7.75
N VAL A 25 14.78 -2.33 8.64
CA VAL A 25 13.33 -2.39 8.41
C VAL A 25 12.92 -1.57 7.17
N LEU A 26 13.47 -0.36 7.00
CA LEU A 26 13.20 0.49 5.84
C LEU A 26 13.81 -0.08 4.54
N GLU A 27 14.98 -0.70 4.60
CA GLU A 27 15.58 -1.37 3.44
C GLU A 27 14.69 -2.52 2.95
N TRP A 28 14.22 -3.38 3.86
CA TRP A 28 13.28 -4.46 3.51
C TRP A 28 11.96 -3.94 2.96
N HIS A 29 11.48 -2.78 3.41
CA HIS A 29 10.33 -2.12 2.82
C HIS A 29 10.57 -1.77 1.35
N VAL A 30 11.68 -1.09 1.04
CA VAL A 30 12.04 -0.68 -0.33
C VAL A 30 12.26 -1.90 -1.23
N ILE A 31 12.92 -2.95 -0.72
CA ILE A 31 13.04 -4.22 -1.43
C ILE A 31 11.64 -4.77 -1.73
N GLY A 32 10.73 -4.79 -0.76
CA GLY A 32 9.34 -5.21 -0.95
C GLY A 32 8.59 -4.37 -1.99
N MET A 33 8.88 -3.07 -2.10
CA MET A 33 8.24 -2.18 -3.08
C MET A 33 8.66 -2.48 -4.52
N PHE A 34 9.93 -2.81 -4.76
CA PHE A 34 10.48 -2.90 -6.13
C PHE A 34 10.80 -4.32 -6.59
N ALA A 35 11.27 -5.20 -5.70
CA ALA A 35 11.66 -6.57 -6.08
C ALA A 35 10.51 -7.39 -6.69
N PRO A 36 9.27 -7.35 -6.15
CA PRO A 36 8.14 -8.05 -6.78
C PRO A 36 7.84 -7.53 -8.18
N GLY A 37 8.15 -6.27 -8.48
CA GLY A 37 7.87 -5.64 -9.78
C GLY A 37 8.43 -6.41 -10.98
N LEU A 38 9.52 -7.15 -10.79
CA LEU A 38 10.12 -8.03 -11.82
C LEU A 38 9.19 -9.18 -12.23
N VAL A 39 8.37 -9.67 -11.30
CA VAL A 39 7.44 -10.79 -11.54
C VAL A 39 5.98 -10.34 -11.63
N THR A 40 5.62 -9.22 -11.01
CA THR A 40 4.24 -8.72 -10.91
C THR A 40 3.59 -8.56 -12.29
N GLY A 41 4.32 -8.12 -13.31
CA GLY A 41 3.80 -8.04 -14.69
C GLY A 41 3.36 -9.41 -15.24
N SER A 42 4.17 -10.47 -15.01
CA SER A 42 3.82 -11.84 -15.39
C SER A 42 2.64 -12.37 -14.58
N LEU A 43 2.60 -12.10 -13.28
CA LEU A 43 1.48 -12.48 -12.41
C LEU A 43 0.17 -11.81 -12.84
N ILE A 44 0.19 -10.52 -13.21
CA ILE A 44 -0.98 -9.82 -13.73
C ILE A 44 -1.47 -10.47 -15.02
N GLY A 45 -0.56 -10.84 -15.93
CA GLY A 45 -0.92 -11.54 -17.16
C GLY A 45 -1.56 -12.92 -16.91
N ARG A 46 -1.14 -13.65 -15.87
CA ARG A 46 -1.65 -15.00 -15.55
C ARG A 46 -2.92 -15.00 -14.69
N PHE A 47 -2.99 -14.15 -13.67
CA PHE A 47 -4.06 -14.16 -12.67
C PHE A 47 -5.08 -13.03 -12.86
N GLY A 48 -4.75 -12.04 -13.68
CA GLY A 48 -5.58 -10.86 -13.90
C GLY A 48 -5.39 -9.76 -12.86
N VAL A 49 -5.68 -8.53 -13.29
CA VAL A 49 -5.46 -7.30 -12.52
C VAL A 49 -6.25 -7.29 -11.20
N MET A 50 -7.51 -7.72 -11.23
CA MET A 50 -8.37 -7.68 -10.03
C MET A 50 -7.86 -8.58 -8.89
N ARG A 51 -7.35 -9.77 -9.21
CA ARG A 51 -6.80 -10.69 -8.20
C ARG A 51 -5.54 -10.12 -7.55
N MET A 52 -4.70 -9.45 -8.34
CA MET A 52 -3.50 -8.78 -7.82
C MET A 52 -3.84 -7.60 -6.91
N LEU A 53 -4.85 -6.79 -7.27
CA LEU A 53 -5.34 -5.71 -6.40
C LEU A 53 -5.82 -6.26 -5.05
N VAL A 54 -6.65 -7.30 -5.05
CA VAL A 54 -7.17 -7.92 -3.81
C VAL A 54 -6.03 -8.52 -2.99
N ALA A 55 -5.07 -9.20 -3.62
CA ALA A 55 -3.90 -9.73 -2.93
C ALA A 55 -3.06 -8.62 -2.28
N GLY A 56 -2.86 -7.50 -2.97
CA GLY A 56 -2.15 -6.35 -2.43
C GLY A 56 -2.85 -5.74 -1.22
N VAL A 57 -4.18 -5.65 -1.25
CA VAL A 57 -4.95 -5.17 -0.08
C VAL A 57 -4.87 -6.17 1.08
N ALA A 58 -5.02 -7.47 0.81
CA ALA A 58 -4.90 -8.49 1.84
C ALA A 58 -3.52 -8.45 2.53
N LEU A 59 -2.44 -8.30 1.76
CA LEU A 59 -1.08 -8.14 2.31
C LEU A 59 -0.96 -6.92 3.22
N ASN A 60 -1.54 -5.78 2.83
CA ASN A 60 -1.55 -4.59 3.69
C ASN A 60 -2.33 -4.80 4.99
N LEU A 61 -3.48 -5.49 4.94
CA LEU A 61 -4.27 -5.80 6.15
C LEU A 61 -3.53 -6.76 7.08
N ILE A 62 -2.87 -7.78 6.52
CA ILE A 62 -2.03 -8.71 7.29
C ILE A 62 -0.88 -7.94 7.94
N ALA A 63 -0.25 -7.01 7.23
CA ALA A 63 0.82 -6.20 7.78
C ALA A 63 0.36 -5.35 8.97
N MET A 64 -0.84 -4.76 8.90
CA MET A 64 -1.43 -4.02 10.03
C MET A 64 -1.75 -4.95 11.20
N ALA A 65 -2.25 -6.15 10.94
CA ALA A 65 -2.48 -7.14 11.99
C ALA A 65 -1.17 -7.50 12.70
N VAL A 66 -0.09 -7.76 11.96
CA VAL A 66 1.25 -8.01 12.52
C VAL A 66 1.75 -6.79 13.32
N ALA A 67 1.55 -5.58 12.82
CA ALA A 67 1.93 -4.36 13.53
C ALA A 67 1.17 -4.15 14.85
N LEU A 68 -0.01 -4.77 15.01
CA LEU A 68 -0.83 -4.71 16.22
C LEU A 68 -0.53 -5.85 17.21
N THR A 69 0.08 -6.96 16.78
CA THR A 69 0.39 -8.09 17.69
C THR A 69 1.62 -7.84 18.56
N GLY A 70 2.49 -6.89 18.19
CA GLY A 70 3.66 -6.56 18.99
C GLY A 70 4.53 -5.45 18.38
N SER A 71 5.50 -5.01 19.17
CA SER A 71 6.42 -3.91 18.83
C SER A 71 7.89 -4.35 18.79
N SER A 72 8.16 -5.63 18.55
CA SER A 72 9.54 -6.09 18.35
C SER A 72 10.05 -5.73 16.95
N VAL A 73 11.38 -5.69 16.76
CA VAL A 73 12.00 -5.43 15.45
C VAL A 73 11.45 -6.37 14.37
N THR A 74 11.21 -7.64 14.70
CA THR A 74 10.63 -8.61 13.77
C THR A 74 9.22 -8.24 13.32
N HIS A 75 8.37 -7.71 14.22
CA HIS A 75 7.03 -7.26 13.85
C HIS A 75 7.11 -6.08 12.87
N PHE A 76 7.96 -5.08 13.16
CA PHE A 76 8.17 -3.95 12.27
C PHE A 76 8.73 -4.39 10.91
N LEU A 77 9.71 -5.30 10.88
CA LEU A 77 10.32 -5.81 9.67
C LEU A 77 9.31 -6.55 8.78
N VAL A 78 8.58 -7.50 9.36
CA VAL A 78 7.57 -8.28 8.63
C VAL A 78 6.45 -7.37 8.14
N ALA A 79 5.93 -6.48 9.00
CA ALA A 79 4.89 -5.53 8.60
C ALA A 79 5.37 -4.63 7.45
N MET A 80 6.58 -4.07 7.54
CA MET A 80 7.10 -3.18 6.51
C MET A 80 7.39 -3.87 5.17
N ALA A 81 7.92 -5.08 5.22
CA ALA A 81 8.12 -5.90 4.03
C ALA A 81 6.77 -6.21 3.36
N LEU A 82 5.76 -6.63 4.12
CA LEU A 82 4.42 -6.94 3.61
C LEU A 82 3.72 -5.69 3.02
N ILE A 83 3.84 -4.53 3.69
CA ILE A 83 3.32 -3.26 3.15
C ILE A 83 4.01 -2.93 1.82
N GLY A 84 5.33 -3.14 1.71
CA GLY A 84 6.08 -2.90 0.47
C GLY A 84 5.57 -3.76 -0.69
N VAL A 85 5.42 -5.08 -0.45
CA VAL A 85 4.90 -6.01 -1.47
C VAL A 85 3.44 -5.69 -1.82
N GLY A 86 2.62 -5.41 -0.81
CA GLY A 86 1.23 -5.04 -1.00
C GLY A 86 1.08 -3.76 -1.83
N TRP A 87 1.97 -2.79 -1.62
CA TRP A 87 2.02 -1.59 -2.46
C TRP A 87 2.32 -1.93 -3.92
N ASN A 88 3.33 -2.76 -4.20
CA ASN A 88 3.70 -3.10 -5.56
C ASN A 88 2.50 -3.64 -6.34
N PHE A 89 1.77 -4.59 -5.74
CA PHE A 89 0.59 -5.19 -6.37
C PHE A 89 -0.54 -4.18 -6.58
N MET A 90 -0.78 -3.30 -5.62
CA MET A 90 -1.81 -2.27 -5.73
C MET A 90 -1.46 -1.21 -6.77
N TYR A 91 -0.21 -0.74 -6.77
CA TYR A 91 0.27 0.29 -7.69
C TYR A 91 0.30 -0.23 -9.13
N THR A 92 1.02 -1.33 -9.38
CA THR A 92 1.11 -1.92 -10.72
C THR A 92 -0.26 -2.40 -11.22
N GLY A 93 -1.08 -3.01 -10.35
CA GLY A 93 -2.45 -3.40 -10.69
C GLY A 93 -3.33 -2.20 -11.04
N GLY A 94 -3.26 -1.14 -10.24
CA GLY A 94 -4.02 0.11 -10.45
C GLY A 94 -3.62 0.82 -11.74
N THR A 95 -2.33 0.98 -12.00
CA THR A 95 -1.81 1.57 -13.25
C THR A 95 -2.20 0.73 -14.46
N THR A 96 -2.20 -0.60 -14.35
CA THR A 96 -2.64 -1.47 -15.44
C THR A 96 -4.13 -1.30 -15.71
N LEU A 97 -4.97 -1.28 -14.67
CA LEU A 97 -6.42 -1.07 -14.83
C LEU A 97 -6.73 0.30 -15.46
N LEU A 98 -6.01 1.32 -15.02
CA LEU A 98 -6.17 2.69 -15.48
C LEU A 98 -5.77 2.80 -16.96
N THR A 99 -4.58 2.34 -17.32
CA THR A 99 -4.09 2.42 -18.70
C THR A 99 -4.89 1.53 -19.67
N GLN A 100 -5.54 0.46 -19.22
CA GLN A 100 -6.47 -0.34 -20.03
C GLN A 100 -7.80 0.38 -20.33
N SER A 101 -8.19 1.37 -19.52
CA SER A 101 -9.45 2.08 -19.67
C SER A 101 -9.38 3.27 -20.63
N TYR A 102 -8.17 3.64 -21.07
CA TYR A 102 -7.91 4.79 -21.93
C TYR A 102 -7.24 4.40 -23.26
N ARG A 103 -7.33 5.29 -24.25
CA ARG A 103 -6.70 5.07 -25.55
C ARG A 103 -5.16 5.07 -25.41
N PRO A 104 -4.43 4.34 -26.26
CA PRO A 104 -2.95 4.30 -26.20
C PRO A 104 -2.28 5.68 -26.18
N GLN A 105 -2.85 6.64 -26.91
CA GLN A 105 -2.36 8.02 -27.01
C GLN A 105 -2.51 8.81 -25.71
N GLU A 106 -3.43 8.40 -24.82
CA GLU A 106 -3.76 9.10 -23.57
C GLU A 106 -3.06 8.49 -22.36
N LYS A 107 -2.52 7.27 -22.49
CA LYS A 107 -1.93 6.49 -21.37
C LYS A 107 -0.90 7.29 -20.58
N ASN A 108 0.04 7.97 -21.25
CA ASN A 108 1.09 8.73 -20.59
C ASN A 108 0.52 9.92 -19.79
N LYS A 109 -0.49 10.61 -20.34
CA LYS A 109 -1.13 11.74 -19.67
C LYS A 109 -1.91 11.30 -18.44
N VAL A 110 -2.64 10.19 -18.56
CA VAL A 110 -3.44 9.62 -17.47
C VAL A 110 -2.55 9.04 -16.37
N GLN A 111 -1.45 8.38 -16.73
CA GLN A 111 -0.46 7.92 -15.77
C GLN A 111 0.20 9.09 -15.02
N GLY A 112 0.58 10.16 -15.73
CA GLY A 112 1.10 11.36 -15.07
C GLY A 112 0.12 11.99 -14.09
N PHE A 113 -1.19 12.01 -14.41
CA PHE A 113 -2.22 12.47 -13.49
C PHE A 113 -2.38 11.55 -12.27
N MET A 114 -2.36 10.23 -12.48
CA MET A 114 -2.38 9.25 -11.38
C MET A 114 -1.19 9.47 -10.44
N ASP A 115 0.01 9.59 -10.99
CA ASP A 115 1.23 9.81 -10.22
C ASP A 115 1.14 11.12 -9.44
N MET A 116 0.62 12.20 -10.04
CA MET A 116 0.36 13.45 -9.35
C MET A 116 -0.59 13.26 -8.16
N CYS A 117 -1.71 12.56 -8.33
CA CYS A 117 -2.63 12.27 -7.24
C CYS A 117 -1.96 11.46 -6.12
N VAL A 118 -1.16 10.44 -6.48
CA VAL A 118 -0.40 9.63 -5.51
C VAL A 118 0.57 10.50 -4.73
N PHE A 119 1.32 11.39 -5.41
CA PHE A 119 2.26 12.29 -4.75
C PHE A 119 1.56 13.31 -3.85
N CYS A 120 0.43 13.88 -4.25
CA CYS A 120 -0.37 14.76 -3.39
C CYS A 120 -0.81 14.06 -2.10
N VAL A 121 -1.31 12.82 -2.22
CA VAL A 121 -1.68 12.00 -1.05
C VAL A 121 -0.45 11.64 -0.21
N MET A 122 0.69 11.35 -0.83
CA MET A 122 1.96 11.13 -0.11
C MET A 122 2.34 12.35 0.72
N VAL A 123 2.36 13.55 0.13
CA VAL A 123 2.71 14.78 0.85
C VAL A 123 1.78 15.01 2.05
N SER A 124 0.46 14.93 1.83
CA SER A 124 -0.53 15.13 2.90
C SER A 124 -0.41 14.08 4.00
N SER A 125 -0.20 12.82 3.63
CA SER A 125 -0.05 11.72 4.59
C SER A 125 1.27 11.76 5.37
N SER A 126 2.38 12.15 4.73
CA SER A 126 3.66 12.38 5.41
C SER A 126 3.54 13.50 6.43
N ALA A 127 2.97 14.64 6.05
CA ALA A 127 2.75 15.77 6.96
C ALA A 127 1.85 15.38 8.15
N SER A 128 0.80 14.58 7.89
CA SER A 128 -0.13 14.11 8.92
C SER A 128 0.49 13.06 9.84
N SER A 129 1.41 12.22 9.34
CA SER A 129 1.95 11.08 10.10
C SER A 129 2.70 11.48 11.38
N GLY A 130 3.52 12.54 11.31
CA GLY A 130 4.24 13.06 12.47
C GLY A 130 3.28 13.65 13.51
N ALA A 131 2.29 14.43 13.06
CA ALA A 131 1.28 15.01 13.93
C ALA A 131 0.41 13.93 14.61
N LEU A 132 -0.05 12.92 13.87
CA LEU A 132 -0.86 11.82 14.41
C LEU A 132 -0.07 10.94 15.40
N HIS A 133 1.21 10.70 15.15
CA HIS A 133 2.04 9.93 16.07
C HIS A 133 2.21 10.64 17.41
N PHE A 134 2.48 11.95 17.39
CA PHE A 134 2.66 12.76 18.59
C PHE A 134 1.41 12.84 19.48
N ILE A 135 0.21 12.81 18.90
CA ILE A 135 -1.04 13.00 19.66
C ILE A 135 -1.62 11.65 20.14
N ASN A 136 -1.58 10.60 19.31
CA ASN A 136 -2.37 9.38 19.55
C ASN A 136 -1.57 8.06 19.55
N GLY A 137 -0.27 8.08 19.29
CA GLY A 137 0.60 6.90 19.37
C GLY A 137 0.44 5.86 18.24
N TRP A 138 1.31 4.86 18.26
CA TRP A 138 1.45 3.83 17.20
C TRP A 138 0.20 3.00 16.92
N ASN A 139 -0.57 2.64 17.96
CA ASN A 139 -1.75 1.79 17.79
C ASN A 139 -2.89 2.51 17.07
N VAL A 140 -3.11 3.80 17.34
CA VAL A 140 -4.19 4.57 16.71
C VAL A 140 -3.92 4.79 15.22
N LEU A 141 -2.65 4.99 14.84
CA LEU A 141 -2.24 5.05 13.43
C LEU A 141 -2.61 3.77 12.67
N ASN A 142 -2.39 2.59 13.26
CA ASN A 142 -2.78 1.31 12.66
C ASN A 142 -4.31 1.17 12.56
N TRP A 143 -5.05 1.56 13.60
CA TRP A 143 -6.52 1.55 13.58
C TRP A 143 -7.14 2.48 12.54
N ILE A 144 -6.53 3.65 12.27
CA ILE A 144 -6.97 4.57 11.22
C ILE A 144 -6.61 4.03 9.82
N ALA A 145 -5.49 3.32 9.69
CA ALA A 145 -5.04 2.76 8.41
C ALA A 145 -5.95 1.61 7.92
N ILE A 146 -6.50 0.81 8.83
CA ILE A 146 -7.38 -0.34 8.50
C ILE A 146 -8.60 0.06 7.66
N PRO A 147 -9.48 1.00 8.08
CA PRO A 147 -10.66 1.36 7.30
C PRO A 147 -10.30 2.00 5.95
N LEU A 148 -9.21 2.77 5.88
CA LEU A 148 -8.73 3.35 4.62
C LEU A 148 -8.31 2.26 3.63
N VAL A 149 -7.57 1.25 4.07
CA VAL A 149 -7.17 0.12 3.21
C VAL A 149 -8.35 -0.79 2.89
N ALA A 150 -9.25 -1.04 3.85
CA ALA A 150 -10.46 -1.83 3.63
C ALA A 150 -11.41 -1.17 2.60
N SER A 151 -11.47 0.17 2.55
CA SER A 151 -12.27 0.89 1.55
C SER A 151 -11.89 0.53 0.11
N VAL A 152 -10.62 0.16 -0.13
CA VAL A 152 -10.14 -0.29 -1.44
C VAL A 152 -10.77 -1.62 -1.85
N LEU A 153 -11.00 -2.55 -0.90
CA LEU A 153 -11.73 -3.80 -1.18
C LEU A 153 -13.18 -3.53 -1.56
N VAL A 154 -13.83 -2.59 -0.87
CA VAL A 154 -15.22 -2.20 -1.18
C VAL A 154 -15.30 -1.63 -2.59
N TYR A 155 -14.38 -0.74 -2.96
CA TYR A 155 -14.32 -0.17 -4.29
C TYR A 155 -13.99 -1.21 -5.37
N ALA A 156 -13.02 -2.09 -5.12
CA ALA A 156 -12.68 -3.18 -6.05
C ALA A 156 -13.85 -4.17 -6.22
N GLY A 157 -14.56 -4.49 -5.13
CA GLY A 157 -15.75 -5.32 -5.13
C GLY A 157 -16.87 -4.67 -5.95
N TRP A 158 -17.13 -3.38 -5.73
CA TRP A 158 -18.12 -2.63 -6.50
C TRP A 158 -17.81 -2.60 -8.01
N LEU A 159 -16.55 -2.35 -8.40
CA LEU A 159 -16.13 -2.40 -9.80
C LEU A 159 -16.30 -3.80 -10.42
N SER A 160 -16.00 -4.86 -9.66
CA SER A 160 -16.21 -6.23 -10.13
C SER A 160 -17.69 -6.56 -10.32
N TRP A 161 -18.56 -6.05 -9.44
CA TRP A 161 -20.01 -6.18 -9.55
C TRP A 161 -20.53 -5.43 -10.78
N GLN A 162 -20.10 -4.20 -11.02
CA GLN A 162 -20.52 -3.43 -12.18
C GLN A 162 -20.16 -4.11 -13.51
N LYS A 163 -19.00 -4.76 -13.59
CA LYS A 163 -18.60 -5.53 -14.78
C LYS A 163 -19.39 -6.84 -14.95
N ALA A 164 -19.96 -7.37 -13.86
CA ALA A 164 -20.77 -8.59 -13.89
C ALA A 164 -22.26 -8.32 -14.21
N LEU A 165 -22.72 -7.06 -14.13
CA LEU A 165 -24.07 -6.69 -14.54
C LEU A 165 -24.20 -6.82 -16.07
N PRO A 166 -25.25 -7.49 -16.59
CA PRO A 166 -25.48 -7.55 -18.02
C PRO A 166 -25.65 -6.13 -18.57
N LYS A 167 -24.87 -5.79 -19.61
CA LYS A 167 -25.11 -4.54 -20.35
C LYS A 167 -26.50 -4.65 -20.96
N ALA A 168 -27.44 -3.82 -20.51
CA ALA A 168 -28.72 -3.66 -21.17
C ALA A 168 -28.44 -3.22 -22.62
N LEU A 169 -28.86 -4.07 -23.56
CA LEU A 169 -28.80 -3.84 -25.01
C LEU A 169 -29.75 -2.71 -25.42
#